data_AF-A0A448WG43-F1
#
_entry.id   AF-A0A448WG43-F1
#
_cell.length_a   1.000
_cell.length_b   1.000
_cell.length_c   1.000
_cell.angle_alpha   90.00
_cell.angle_beta   90.00
_cell.angle_gamma   90.00
#
_symmetry.space_group_name_H-M   'P 1'
#
loop_
_entity.id
_entity.type
_entity.pdbx_description
1 polymer ?
#
loop_
_entity_poly.entity_id
_entity_poly.type
_entity_poly.pdbx_seq_one_letter_code
_entity_poly.pdbx_strand_id
1 'polypeptide(L)'
;MTSSCPPNSFILESLQSADSNALGAQLHRYGGLQPAGAFAQPLGTRRLRASTAHALLYDQTHDNPSPMERHSLFDFLPRAGLVAMGCCATGSVRGYDELVPHHINVVTEERLYSTWAEASQSSNAENPASGNTGIVCAKGVLNRLHQWMAAERYIETFVDQVCCHFPSNAYSFLI
;
A
#
# COMPACT_ATOMS: atom_id res chain seq x y z
N MET A 1 -20.25 12.57 -15.96
CA MET A 1 -21.15 12.23 -14.83
C MET A 1 -20.96 13.26 -13.74
N THR A 2 -21.90 14.20 -13.61
CA THR A 2 -21.93 15.18 -12.52
C THR A 2 -22.66 14.55 -11.35
N SER A 3 -21.95 13.93 -10.40
CA SER A 3 -22.56 13.33 -9.21
C SER A 3 -23.00 14.44 -8.25
N SER A 4 -24.26 14.39 -7.79
CA SER A 4 -24.86 15.34 -6.86
C SER A 4 -24.21 15.36 -5.47
N CYS A 5 -23.46 14.31 -5.12
CA CYS A 5 -22.56 14.25 -3.95
C CYS A 5 -21.28 13.49 -4.35
N PRO A 6 -20.20 14.17 -4.76
CA PRO A 6 -18.94 13.49 -5.02
C PRO A 6 -18.33 13.00 -3.69
N PRO A 7 -17.86 11.75 -3.61
CA PRO A 7 -17.18 11.25 -2.42
C PRO A 7 -15.82 11.94 -2.25
N ASN A 8 -15.38 12.11 -1.00
CA ASN A 8 -14.06 12.69 -0.69
C ASN A 8 -12.92 11.77 -1.17
N SER A 9 -13.11 10.45 -1.09
CA SER A 9 -12.13 9.46 -1.49
C SER A 9 -12.78 8.18 -2.03
N PHE A 10 -12.08 7.47 -2.91
CA PHE A 10 -12.44 6.12 -3.35
C PHE A 10 -11.50 5.08 -2.78
N ILE A 11 -12.05 3.95 -2.33
CA ILE A 11 -11.28 2.80 -1.89
C ILE A 11 -10.73 2.08 -3.12
N LEU A 12 -9.43 1.81 -3.10
CA LEU A 12 -8.73 1.01 -4.09
C LEU A 12 -8.06 -0.16 -3.38
N GLU A 13 -8.16 -1.35 -3.95
CA GLU A 13 -7.55 -2.55 -3.37
C GLU A 13 -6.34 -2.94 -4.21
N SER A 14 -5.17 -3.10 -3.60
CA SER A 14 -3.98 -3.53 -4.34
C SER A 14 -4.12 -4.99 -4.79
N LEU A 15 -4.72 -5.84 -3.94
CA LEU A 15 -4.90 -7.27 -4.22
C LEU A 15 -5.83 -7.55 -5.40
N GLN A 16 -6.63 -6.58 -5.86
CA GLN A 16 -7.46 -6.79 -7.05
C GLN A 16 -6.62 -6.94 -8.33
N SER A 17 -5.40 -6.41 -8.33
CA SER A 17 -4.46 -6.54 -9.45
C SER A 17 -4.00 -7.99 -9.63
N ALA A 18 -4.19 -8.53 -10.82
CA ALA A 18 -3.78 -9.89 -11.16
C ALA A 18 -2.26 -10.03 -11.17
N ASP A 19 -1.56 -9.05 -11.77
CA ASP A 19 -0.11 -9.06 -11.96
C ASP A 19 0.52 -7.73 -11.54
N SER A 20 1.85 -7.70 -11.40
CA SER A 20 2.62 -6.49 -11.11
C SER A 20 2.36 -5.37 -12.12
N ASN A 21 2.07 -5.70 -13.38
CA ASN A 21 1.74 -4.70 -14.39
C ASN A 21 0.42 -3.98 -14.08
N ALA A 22 -0.61 -4.74 -13.72
CA ALA A 22 -1.90 -4.17 -13.33
C ALA A 22 -1.77 -3.29 -12.07
N LEU A 23 -0.97 -3.74 -11.10
CA LEU A 23 -0.69 -2.98 -9.89
C LEU A 23 0.07 -1.67 -10.21
N GLY A 24 1.09 -1.74 -11.05
CA GLY A 24 1.84 -0.57 -11.50
C GLY A 24 0.97 0.42 -12.26
N ALA A 25 0.05 -0.04 -13.12
CA ALA A 25 -0.91 0.82 -13.81
C ALA A 25 -1.88 1.51 -12.83
N GLN A 26 -2.31 0.81 -11.79
CA GLN A 26 -3.13 1.37 -10.71
C GLN A 26 -2.37 2.47 -9.95
N LEU A 27 -1.10 2.24 -9.58
CA LEU A 27 -0.25 3.20 -8.91
C LEU A 27 0.11 4.40 -9.79
N HIS A 28 0.38 4.19 -11.07
CA HIS A 28 0.65 5.28 -12.00
C HIS A 28 -0.56 6.23 -12.12
N ARG A 29 -1.78 5.67 -12.10
CA ARG A 29 -3.01 6.45 -12.24
C ARG A 29 -3.43 7.18 -10.97
N TYR A 30 -3.26 6.56 -9.81
CA TYR A 30 -3.83 7.04 -8.53
C TYR A 30 -2.78 7.38 -7.47
N GLY A 31 -1.53 6.98 -7.67
CA GLY A 31 -0.43 7.17 -6.73
C GLY A 31 0.28 8.51 -6.86
N GLY A 32 -0.05 9.37 -7.83
CA GLY A 32 0.52 10.71 -7.96
C GLY A 32 -0.51 11.73 -8.37
N LEU A 33 -0.26 13.00 -8.03
CA LEU A 33 -1.06 14.11 -8.55
C LEU A 33 -0.64 14.47 -9.97
N GLN A 34 0.65 14.28 -10.28
CA GLN A 34 1.26 14.62 -11.56
C GLN A 34 2.35 13.60 -11.91
N PRO A 35 2.61 13.33 -13.20
CA PRO A 35 3.77 12.55 -13.60
C PRO A 35 5.06 13.35 -13.33
N ALA A 36 6.18 12.65 -13.11
CA ALA A 36 7.48 13.26 -12.95
C ALA A 36 7.83 14.20 -14.13
N GLY A 37 8.24 15.44 -13.81
CA GLY A 37 8.57 16.44 -14.83
C GLY A 37 7.35 17.04 -15.54
N ALA A 38 6.16 16.99 -14.95
CA ALA A 38 4.97 17.63 -15.49
C ALA A 38 5.18 19.14 -15.69
N PHE A 39 4.61 19.70 -16.78
CA PHE A 39 4.69 21.14 -17.04
C PHE A 39 4.14 21.96 -15.86
N ALA A 40 4.98 22.84 -15.32
CA ALA A 40 4.59 23.76 -14.26
C ALA A 40 3.45 24.67 -14.75
N GLN A 41 2.36 24.73 -13.98
CA GLN A 41 1.30 25.68 -14.27
C GLN A 41 1.74 27.09 -13.82
N PRO A 42 1.46 28.14 -14.62
CA PRO A 42 1.84 29.49 -14.27
C PRO A 42 1.21 29.93 -12.95
N LEU A 43 2.04 30.45 -12.05
CA LEU A 43 1.64 31.02 -10.76
C LEU A 43 0.71 32.23 -11.01
N GLY A 44 -0.55 32.13 -10.60
CA GLY A 44 -1.49 33.27 -10.60
C GLY A 44 -2.88 33.00 -11.22
N THR A 45 -3.04 31.98 -12.06
CA THR A 45 -4.36 31.62 -12.63
C THR A 45 -4.53 30.10 -12.75
N ARG A 46 -4.79 29.43 -11.62
CA ARG A 46 -5.15 28.01 -11.60
C ARG A 46 -6.64 27.84 -11.90
N ARG A 47 -6.96 27.51 -13.16
CA ARG A 47 -8.34 27.12 -13.51
C ARG A 47 -8.71 25.83 -12.77
N LEU A 48 -9.94 25.76 -12.26
CA LEU A 48 -10.52 24.51 -11.80
C LEU A 48 -10.60 23.54 -12.99
N ARG A 49 -9.88 22.44 -12.90
CA ARG A 49 -9.92 21.34 -13.86
C ARG A 49 -10.55 20.14 -13.18
N ALA A 50 -11.26 19.32 -13.96
CA ALA A 50 -11.65 18.01 -13.48
C ALA A 50 -10.39 17.23 -13.07
N SER A 51 -10.40 16.68 -11.87
CA SER A 51 -9.38 15.76 -11.37
C SER A 51 -10.05 14.44 -11.00
N THR A 52 -9.28 13.37 -10.98
CA THR A 52 -9.71 12.14 -10.31
C THR A 52 -9.94 12.44 -8.83
N ALA A 53 -10.97 11.83 -8.25
CA ALA A 53 -11.17 11.90 -6.81
C ALA A 53 -10.00 11.23 -6.08
N HIS A 54 -9.77 11.65 -4.84
CA HIS A 54 -8.66 11.15 -4.03
C HIS A 54 -8.78 9.62 -3.83
N ALA A 55 -7.65 8.92 -3.82
CA ALA A 55 -7.63 7.48 -3.60
C ALA A 55 -7.28 7.16 -2.13
N LEU A 56 -7.93 6.13 -1.60
CA LEU A 56 -7.55 5.43 -0.37
C LEU A 56 -7.13 4.02 -0.77
N LEU A 57 -5.83 3.78 -0.85
CA LEU A 57 -5.25 2.54 -1.34
C LEU A 57 -5.01 1.56 -0.19
N TYR A 58 -5.64 0.41 -0.26
CA TYR A 58 -5.50 -0.68 0.69
C TYR A 58 -4.48 -1.71 0.21
N ASP A 59 -3.59 -2.13 1.11
CA ASP A 59 -2.73 -3.28 0.90
C ASP A 59 -3.58 -4.54 0.64
N GLN A 60 -4.48 -4.82 1.58
CA GLN A 60 -5.50 -5.86 1.59
C GLN A 60 -6.75 -5.30 2.28
N THR A 61 -7.95 -5.63 1.79
CA THR A 61 -9.21 -5.42 2.53
C THR A 61 -9.67 -6.70 3.21
N HIS A 62 -10.58 -6.58 4.18
CA HIS A 62 -11.04 -7.71 4.98
C HIS A 62 -11.88 -8.72 4.19
N ASP A 63 -12.39 -8.31 3.02
CA ASP A 63 -13.13 -9.18 2.09
C ASP A 63 -12.21 -9.94 1.14
N ASN A 64 -10.92 -9.60 1.07
CA ASN A 64 -9.96 -10.27 0.21
C ASN A 64 -9.32 -11.49 0.89
N PRO A 65 -9.04 -12.58 0.14
CA PRO A 65 -8.23 -13.68 0.64
C PRO A 65 -6.83 -13.21 1.05
N SER A 66 -6.12 -14.02 1.84
CA SER A 66 -4.76 -13.64 2.26
C SER A 66 -3.85 -13.49 1.02
N PRO A 67 -2.89 -12.55 1.01
CA PRO A 67 -1.92 -12.44 -0.09
C PRO A 67 -1.09 -13.71 -0.27
N MET A 68 -0.96 -14.53 0.78
CA MET A 68 -0.34 -15.84 0.66
C MET A 68 -1.16 -16.82 -0.19
N GLU A 69 -2.49 -16.78 -0.10
CA GLU A 69 -3.38 -17.63 -0.89
C GLU A 69 -3.42 -17.20 -2.37
N ARG A 70 -3.39 -15.89 -2.64
CA ARG A 70 -3.48 -15.34 -4.01
C ARG A 70 -2.13 -15.22 -4.72
N HIS A 71 -1.08 -14.93 -3.97
CA HIS A 71 0.27 -14.67 -4.48
C HIS A 71 1.31 -15.50 -3.71
N SER A 72 2.16 -14.84 -2.92
CA SER A 72 3.22 -15.49 -2.14
C SER A 72 3.50 -14.71 -0.86
N LEU A 73 4.13 -15.37 0.12
CA LEU A 73 4.59 -14.72 1.36
C LEU A 73 5.52 -13.53 1.10
N PHE A 74 6.30 -13.58 0.01
CA PHE A 74 7.25 -12.53 -0.33
C PHE A 74 6.59 -11.28 -0.93
N ASP A 75 5.29 -11.34 -1.25
CA ASP A 75 4.56 -10.23 -1.86
C ASP A 75 4.10 -9.18 -0.83
N PHE A 76 4.02 -9.52 0.46
CA PHE A 76 3.50 -8.63 1.51
C PHE A 76 4.30 -7.32 1.62
N LEU A 77 5.61 -7.45 1.86
CA LEU A 77 6.47 -6.28 2.05
C LEU A 77 6.60 -5.38 0.80
N PRO A 78 6.91 -5.91 -0.40
CA PRO A 78 7.05 -5.06 -1.59
C PRO A 78 5.72 -4.40 -1.96
N ARG A 79 4.59 -5.09 -1.86
CA ARG A 79 3.26 -4.52 -2.10
C ARG A 79 2.93 -3.42 -1.11
N ALA A 80 3.18 -3.66 0.19
CA ALA A 80 3.04 -2.65 1.22
C ALA A 80 3.93 -1.41 0.99
N GLY A 81 5.13 -1.62 0.45
CA GLY A 81 6.05 -0.55 0.04
C GLY A 81 5.50 0.26 -1.12
N LEU A 82 5.03 -0.41 -2.17
CA LEU A 82 4.42 0.24 -3.33
C LEU A 82 3.20 1.10 -2.94
N VAL A 83 2.34 0.58 -2.07
CA VAL A 83 1.17 1.31 -1.56
C VAL A 83 1.60 2.49 -0.70
N ALA A 84 2.59 2.32 0.18
CA ALA A 84 3.12 3.40 1.03
C ALA A 84 3.78 4.53 0.25
N MET A 85 4.32 4.25 -0.93
CA MET A 85 4.99 5.26 -1.77
C MET A 85 4.01 6.05 -2.65
N GLY A 86 2.75 5.63 -2.74
CA GLY A 86 1.72 6.42 -3.40
C GLY A 86 1.42 7.71 -2.63
N CYS A 87 1.28 8.82 -3.35
CA CYS A 87 0.73 10.09 -2.87
C CYS A 87 -0.80 10.01 -2.70
N CYS A 88 -1.25 9.04 -1.91
CA CYS A 88 -2.65 8.79 -1.60
C CYS A 88 -2.78 8.26 -0.16
N ALA A 89 -3.98 8.30 0.42
CA ALA A 89 -4.16 7.71 1.74
C ALA A 89 -3.95 6.19 1.68
N THR A 90 -3.30 5.61 2.68
CA THR A 90 -2.96 4.18 2.72
C THR A 90 -3.72 3.46 3.84
N GLY A 91 -4.16 2.23 3.58
CA GLY A 91 -4.86 1.38 4.55
C GLY A 91 -4.37 -0.06 4.54
N SER A 92 -4.53 -0.75 5.66
CA SER A 92 -4.27 -2.19 5.79
C SER A 92 -5.21 -2.79 6.84
N VAL A 93 -5.38 -4.10 6.84
CA VAL A 93 -6.21 -4.83 7.79
C VAL A 93 -5.33 -5.54 8.82
N ARG A 94 -5.84 -5.68 10.04
CA ARG A 94 -5.20 -6.47 11.09
C ARG A 94 -4.97 -7.90 10.58
N GLY A 95 -3.76 -8.43 10.79
CA GLY A 95 -3.36 -9.74 10.28
C GLY A 95 -2.51 -9.67 9.00
N TYR A 96 -2.62 -8.62 8.18
CA TYR A 96 -1.73 -8.42 7.02
C TYR A 96 -0.27 -8.26 7.47
N ASP A 97 -0.03 -7.31 8.38
CA ASP A 97 1.33 -7.01 8.86
C ASP A 97 1.92 -8.17 9.70
N GLU A 98 1.06 -8.99 10.29
CA GLU A 98 1.41 -10.17 11.09
C GLU A 98 1.67 -11.42 10.23
N LEU A 99 1.49 -11.31 8.91
CA LEU A 99 1.64 -12.41 7.94
C LEU A 99 0.69 -13.58 8.24
N VAL A 100 -0.56 -13.28 8.59
CA VAL A 100 -1.57 -14.32 8.85
C VAL A 100 -1.82 -15.11 7.56
N PRO A 101 -1.67 -16.45 7.60
CA PRO A 101 -1.61 -17.25 6.38
C PRO A 101 -2.97 -17.50 5.72
N HIS A 102 -4.05 -17.40 6.49
CA HIS A 102 -5.41 -17.69 6.06
C HIS A 102 -6.26 -16.43 5.99
N HIS A 103 -7.27 -16.45 5.15
CA HIS A 103 -8.31 -15.41 5.13
C HIS A 103 -9.10 -15.37 6.45
N ILE A 104 -9.16 -14.18 7.07
CA ILE A 104 -9.93 -13.93 8.30
C ILE A 104 -11.36 -13.57 7.90
N ASN A 105 -12.24 -14.58 7.92
CA ASN A 105 -13.63 -14.40 7.54
C ASN A 105 -14.45 -13.80 8.69
N VAL A 106 -15.10 -12.67 8.43
CA VAL A 106 -15.93 -11.94 9.40
C VAL A 106 -17.07 -12.77 10.02
N VAL A 107 -17.56 -13.79 9.29
CA VAL A 107 -18.70 -14.61 9.72
C VAL A 107 -18.28 -15.87 10.47
N THR A 108 -17.23 -16.54 9.99
CA THR A 108 -16.85 -17.88 10.49
C THR A 108 -15.70 -17.87 11.48
N GLU A 109 -14.94 -16.79 11.57
CA GLU A 109 -13.79 -16.70 12.47
C GLU A 109 -14.23 -16.32 13.89
N GLU A 110 -13.93 -17.19 14.85
CA GLU A 110 -14.19 -16.96 16.28
C GLU A 110 -12.89 -16.72 17.07
N ARG A 111 -11.71 -16.98 16.47
CA ARG A 111 -10.43 -16.79 17.15
C ARG A 111 -10.15 -15.30 17.37
N LEU A 112 -9.62 -14.99 18.54
CA LEU A 112 -9.18 -13.64 18.88
C LEU A 112 -7.78 -13.38 18.33
N TYR A 113 -7.52 -12.13 17.96
CA TYR A 113 -6.15 -11.69 17.65
C TYR A 113 -5.25 -11.85 18.88
N SER A 114 -4.03 -12.32 18.65
CA SER A 114 -2.99 -12.37 19.67
C SER A 114 -2.74 -10.98 20.25
N THR A 115 -2.57 -10.90 21.57
CA THR A 115 -2.22 -9.62 22.17
C THR A 115 -0.79 -9.24 21.81
N TRP A 116 -0.50 -7.94 21.76
CA TRP A 116 0.86 -7.45 21.51
C TRP A 116 1.88 -7.96 22.55
N ALA A 117 1.43 -8.20 23.78
CA ALA A 117 2.26 -8.75 24.86
C ALA A 117 2.57 -10.24 24.68
N GLU A 118 1.70 -11.01 24.03
CA GLU A 118 1.95 -12.42 23.67
C GLU A 118 2.83 -12.52 22.42
N ALA A 119 2.56 -11.68 21.42
CA ALA A 119 3.31 -11.67 20.15
C ALA A 119 4.81 -11.40 20.37
N SER A 120 5.14 -10.58 21.36
CA SER A 120 6.52 -10.23 21.72
C SER A 120 7.26 -11.30 22.52
N GLN A 121 6.59 -12.27 23.13
CA GLN A 121 7.24 -13.39 23.83
C GLN A 121 7.84 -14.42 22.87
N SER A 122 7.36 -14.46 21.62
CA SER A 122 7.83 -15.41 20.59
C SER A 122 9.20 -15.03 20.01
N SER A 123 9.62 -13.78 20.15
CA SER A 123 10.96 -13.31 19.83
C SER A 123 11.68 -13.00 21.14
N ASN A 124 12.94 -13.37 21.31
CA ASN A 124 13.78 -12.97 22.46
C ASN A 124 14.08 -11.44 22.46
N ALA A 125 13.06 -10.61 22.24
CA ALA A 125 13.14 -9.17 22.19
C ALA A 125 12.74 -8.62 23.55
N GLU A 126 13.70 -7.97 24.20
CA GLU A 126 13.63 -7.31 25.50
C GLU A 126 12.59 -6.18 25.65
N ASN A 127 11.76 -5.95 24.63
CA ASN A 127 10.66 -4.97 24.65
C ASN A 127 9.34 -5.58 24.14
N PRO A 128 8.30 -5.73 24.97
CA PRO A 128 7.04 -6.34 24.58
C PRO A 128 6.20 -5.52 23.57
N ALA A 129 6.56 -4.26 23.37
CA ALA A 129 5.94 -3.37 22.38
C ALA A 129 6.72 -3.29 21.05
N SER A 130 7.75 -4.13 20.85
CA SER A 130 8.73 -3.97 19.78
C SER A 130 8.23 -4.27 18.36
N GLY A 131 6.97 -4.64 18.16
CA GLY A 131 6.41 -4.81 16.81
C GLY A 131 7.21 -5.79 15.95
N ASN A 132 7.87 -6.76 16.58
CA ASN A 132 8.82 -7.67 15.95
C ASN A 132 8.16 -8.89 15.30
N THR A 133 6.85 -8.78 15.01
CA THR A 133 6.03 -9.82 14.40
C THR A 133 5.83 -9.49 12.93
N GLY A 134 6.10 -10.46 12.05
CA GLY A 134 5.90 -10.31 10.61
C GLY A 134 6.63 -9.10 10.03
N ILE A 135 5.90 -8.26 9.30
CA ILE A 135 6.41 -7.03 8.66
C ILE A 135 6.00 -5.75 9.42
N VAL A 136 5.47 -5.85 10.65
CA VAL A 136 4.96 -4.69 11.41
C VAL A 136 6.00 -3.58 11.55
N CYS A 137 7.24 -3.91 11.94
CA CYS A 137 8.32 -2.93 12.06
C CYS A 137 8.64 -2.28 10.70
N ALA A 138 8.74 -3.08 9.64
CA ALA A 138 9.00 -2.59 8.29
C ALA A 138 7.87 -1.68 7.77
N LYS A 139 6.60 -2.06 7.99
CA LYS A 139 5.44 -1.23 7.67
C LYS A 139 5.44 0.06 8.48
N GLY A 140 5.88 0.02 9.75
CA GLY A 140 6.09 1.20 10.57
C GLY A 140 7.09 2.19 9.97
N VAL A 141 8.20 1.70 9.42
CA VAL A 141 9.18 2.53 8.69
C VAL A 141 8.56 3.10 7.41
N LEU A 142 7.85 2.29 6.63
CA LEU A 142 7.15 2.73 5.42
C LEU A 142 6.10 3.81 5.71
N ASN A 143 5.34 3.67 6.79
CA ASN A 143 4.34 4.66 7.20
C ASN A 143 4.99 5.99 7.63
N ARG A 144 6.13 5.95 8.32
CA ARG A 144 6.91 7.16 8.65
C ARG A 144 7.46 7.82 7.40
N LEU A 145 7.95 7.03 6.44
CA LEU A 145 8.42 7.52 5.15
C LEU A 145 7.28 8.18 4.37
N HIS A 146 6.09 7.55 4.32
CA HIS A 146 4.90 8.12 3.70
C HIS A 146 4.51 9.47 4.33
N GLN A 147 4.50 9.55 5.66
CA GLN A 147 4.22 10.80 6.38
C GLN A 147 5.25 11.89 6.06
N TRP A 148 6.54 11.53 6.03
CA TRP A 148 7.60 12.46 5.70
C TRP A 148 7.48 12.97 4.25
N MET A 149 7.25 12.07 3.28
CA MET A 149 7.03 12.46 1.88
C MET A 149 5.80 13.36 1.72
N ALA A 150 4.73 13.08 2.46
CA ALA A 150 3.53 13.91 2.46
C ALA A 150 3.81 15.31 3.03
N ALA A 151 4.60 15.42 4.10
CA ALA A 151 4.98 16.69 4.72
C ALA A 151 5.85 17.55 3.78
N GLU A 152 6.81 16.92 3.10
CA GLU A 152 7.71 17.56 2.14
C GLU A 152 7.09 17.78 0.75
N ARG A 153 5.81 17.43 0.56
CA ARG A 153 5.02 17.66 -0.66
C ARG A 153 5.59 16.96 -1.90
N TYR A 154 6.06 15.71 -1.73
CA TYR A 154 6.34 14.83 -2.86
C TYR A 154 5.00 14.42 -3.52
N ILE A 155 4.71 15.01 -4.69
CA ILE A 155 3.42 14.85 -5.39
C ILE A 155 3.55 14.25 -6.80
N GLU A 156 4.78 14.13 -7.27
CA GLU A 156 5.11 13.60 -8.59
C GLU A 156 5.37 12.09 -8.48
N THR A 157 4.91 11.34 -9.47
CA THR A 157 5.21 9.91 -9.55
C THR A 157 5.77 9.51 -10.90
N PHE A 158 6.65 8.53 -10.84
CA PHE A 158 7.12 7.77 -11.97
C PHE A 158 7.06 6.30 -11.57
N VAL A 159 6.48 5.46 -12.41
CA VAL A 159 6.34 4.03 -12.15
C VAL A 159 6.96 3.31 -13.32
N ASP A 160 8.07 2.62 -13.07
CA ASP A 160 8.72 1.77 -14.05
C ASP A 160 8.54 0.29 -13.70
N GLN A 161 8.44 -0.54 -14.72
CA GLN A 161 8.31 -1.98 -14.58
C GLN A 161 9.49 -2.64 -15.26
N VAL A 162 10.44 -3.11 -14.45
CA VAL A 162 11.59 -3.84 -14.97
C VAL A 162 11.16 -5.26 -15.33
N CYS A 163 10.85 -5.48 -16.61
CA CYS A 163 10.64 -6.83 -17.13
C CYS A 163 12.00 -7.47 -17.45
N CYS A 164 12.15 -8.74 -17.11
CA CYS A 164 13.41 -9.47 -17.11
C CYS A 164 14.11 -9.55 -18.48
N HIS A 165 15.28 -8.91 -18.61
CA HIS A 165 16.44 -9.41 -19.37
C HIS A 165 17.69 -9.45 -18.46
N PHE A 166 17.58 -10.08 -17.29
CA PHE A 166 18.72 -10.38 -16.42
C PHE A 166 18.72 -11.88 -16.07
N PRO A 167 19.86 -12.58 -16.16
CA PRO A 167 19.95 -13.99 -15.81
C PRO A 167 19.84 -14.15 -14.29
N SER A 168 18.90 -14.98 -13.86
CA SER A 168 18.72 -15.56 -12.51
C SER A 168 18.67 -14.60 -11.30
N ASN A 169 17.48 -14.59 -10.66
CA ASN A 169 17.22 -14.25 -9.25
C ASN A 169 17.32 -12.78 -8.80
N ALA A 170 16.35 -11.97 -9.20
CA ALA A 170 15.64 -11.02 -8.31
C ALA A 170 14.62 -10.21 -9.13
N TYR A 171 13.33 -10.31 -8.81
CA TYR A 171 12.35 -9.33 -9.27
C TYR A 171 12.36 -8.17 -8.26
N SER A 172 13.23 -7.18 -8.48
CA SER A 172 13.26 -5.94 -7.70
C SER A 172 12.56 -4.83 -8.48
N PHE A 173 11.52 -4.27 -7.87
CA PHE A 173 10.85 -3.05 -8.32
C PHE A 173 11.54 -1.85 -7.66
N LEU A 174 11.84 -0.80 -8.41
CA LEU A 174 12.43 0.44 -7.90
C LEU A 174 11.43 1.56 -8.17
N ILE A 175 11.09 2.33 -7.14
CA ILE A 175 10.26 3.53 -7.22
C ILE A 175 11.19 4.74 -7.21
#